data_AF-A0A7Y2J8S5-F1
#
_entry.id   AF-A0A7Y2J8S5-F1
#
_cell.length_a   1.000
_cell.length_b   1.000
_cell.length_c   1.000
_cell.angle_alpha   90.00
_cell.angle_beta   90.00
_cell.angle_gamma   90.00
#
_symmetry.space_group_name_H-M   'P 1'
#
loop_
_entity.id
_entity.type
_entity.pdbx_description
1 polymer ?
#
loop_
_entity_poly.entity_id
_entity_poly.type
_entity_poly.pdbx_seq_one_letter_code
_entity_poly.pdbx_strand_id
1 'polypeptide(L)'
;MKNRFSRREAMQLVGGGTAATLLMPSLWAIQNSTIMKRLIPSSGEALPVVGLGTWQTFDVGSDPVMRKQLTQVLMEMKRLGGAMIDSSPMYGRSESVVGELTEQAKLKDSFFYATKVWINGREEGIRQMNESMFRMGKMPMDLMQIHNLVDWETHHKTLREWKAEGKIRYRGFTHYTDSSHKTLEKLVRQQNPDFVQFNYSMAERNAEKRLLDACKDMGVGVIINRPYGGGAMFGKVKGKELPEWCK
;
A
#
# COMPACT_ATOMS: atom_id res chain seq x y z
N MET A 1 32.06 21.60 55.98
CA MET A 1 30.99 20.60 56.10
C MET A 1 31.05 19.69 54.87
N LYS A 2 31.37 18.40 55.03
CA LYS A 2 31.48 17.44 53.92
C LYS A 2 30.18 16.63 53.84
N ASN A 3 29.33 16.91 52.85
CA ASN A 3 28.19 16.03 52.53
C ASN A 3 28.73 14.73 51.92
N ARG A 4 28.79 13.67 52.73
CA ARG A 4 29.06 12.31 52.25
C ARG A 4 27.71 11.61 52.08
N PHE A 5 27.27 11.48 50.83
CA PHE A 5 26.14 10.61 50.50
C PHE A 5 26.42 9.18 50.98
N SER A 6 25.47 8.57 51.67
CA SER A 6 25.54 7.17 52.04
C SER A 6 25.38 6.27 50.80
N ARG A 7 25.91 5.05 50.84
CA ARG A 7 25.77 4.07 49.75
C ARG A 7 24.30 3.79 49.37
N ARG A 8 23.38 3.93 50.33
CA ARG A 8 21.94 3.75 50.14
C ARG A 8 21.30 4.93 49.37
N GLU A 9 21.72 6.16 49.66
CA GLU A 9 21.27 7.36 48.93
C GLU A 9 21.81 7.38 47.49
N ALA A 10 23.06 6.93 47.29
CA ALA A 10 23.63 6.77 45.95
C ALA A 10 22.87 5.73 45.11
N MET A 11 22.46 4.61 45.71
CA MET A 11 21.67 3.59 45.01
C MET A 11 20.24 4.04 44.68
N GLN A 12 19.61 4.85 45.53
CA GLN A 12 18.27 5.40 45.25
C GLN A 12 18.30 6.43 44.11
N LEU A 13 19.36 7.23 44.01
CA LEU A 13 19.57 8.17 42.89
C LEU A 13 19.82 7.44 41.56
N VAL A 14 20.60 6.35 41.57
CA VAL A 14 20.88 5.55 40.37
C VAL A 14 19.65 4.74 39.92
N GLY A 15 18.89 4.17 40.86
CA GLY A 15 17.64 3.45 40.57
C GLY A 15 16.51 4.35 40.06
N GLY A 16 16.37 5.58 40.60
CA GLY A 16 15.38 6.56 40.14
C GLY A 16 15.69 7.15 38.77
N GLY A 17 16.97 7.42 38.49
CA GLY A 17 17.39 7.98 37.19
C GLY A 17 17.26 7.00 36.03
N THR A 18 17.57 5.72 36.25
CA THR A 18 17.51 4.68 35.20
C THR A 18 16.08 4.25 34.88
N ALA A 19 15.18 4.19 35.87
CA ALA A 19 13.76 3.89 35.64
C ALA A 19 13.04 5.03 34.89
N ALA A 20 13.40 6.29 35.14
CA ALA A 20 12.82 7.43 34.44
C ALA A 20 13.22 7.49 32.95
N THR A 21 14.43 7.04 32.60
CA THR A 21 14.88 6.98 31.19
C THR A 21 14.30 5.79 30.41
N LEU A 22 13.86 4.73 31.09
CA LEU A 22 13.27 3.54 30.44
C LEU A 22 11.76 3.67 30.18
N LEU A 23 11.10 4.67 30.79
CA LEU A 23 9.65 4.87 30.71
C LEU A 23 9.23 6.07 29.87
N MET A 24 10.17 6.75 29.20
CA MET A 24 9.84 7.68 28.13
C MET A 24 9.98 6.96 26.80
N PRO A 25 8.87 6.56 26.13
CA PRO A 25 8.95 6.38 24.68
C PRO A 25 9.49 7.71 24.16
N SER A 26 10.64 7.66 23.51
CA SER A 26 11.29 8.84 22.98
C SER A 26 10.32 9.56 22.04
N LEU A 27 9.70 10.64 22.51
CA LEU A 27 8.98 11.62 21.69
C LEU A 27 9.90 12.21 20.59
N TRP A 28 11.21 12.00 20.71
CA TRP A 28 12.22 12.27 19.68
C TRP A 28 12.13 11.35 18.45
N ALA A 29 11.50 10.17 18.54
CA ALA A 29 11.31 9.29 17.39
C ALA A 29 10.28 9.84 16.39
N ILE A 30 9.41 10.76 16.82
CA ILE A 30 8.36 11.37 15.98
C ILE A 30 8.96 12.46 15.06
N GLN A 31 10.11 13.02 15.40
CA GLN A 31 10.62 14.22 14.70
C GLN A 31 11.43 13.91 13.43
N ASN A 32 11.77 12.63 13.17
CA ASN A 32 12.55 12.21 12.00
C ASN A 32 12.21 10.78 11.50
N SER A 33 10.98 10.30 11.70
CA SER A 33 10.63 8.96 11.21
C SER A 33 10.46 8.97 9.69
N THR A 34 11.50 8.54 8.96
CA THR A 34 11.33 8.07 7.59
C THR A 34 10.27 6.99 7.57
N ILE A 35 9.33 7.04 6.63
CA ILE A 35 8.26 6.05 6.52
C ILE A 35 8.81 4.62 6.58
N MET A 36 8.16 3.75 7.35
CA MET A 36 8.55 2.35 7.42
C MET A 36 8.50 1.73 6.02
N LYS A 37 9.50 0.90 5.71
CA LYS A 37 9.55 0.12 4.47
C LYS A 37 9.48 -1.37 4.78
N ARG A 38 8.94 -2.15 3.85
CA ARG A 38 8.94 -3.61 3.88
C ARG A 38 9.58 -4.15 2.61
N LEU A 39 10.27 -5.27 2.74
CA LEU A 39 10.85 -5.96 1.59
C LEU A 39 9.73 -6.72 0.85
N ILE A 40 9.73 -6.61 -0.47
CA ILE A 40 8.92 -7.46 -1.35
C ILE A 40 9.55 -8.86 -1.29
N PRO A 41 8.86 -9.90 -0.79
CA PRO A 41 9.51 -11.18 -0.51
C PRO A 41 10.17 -11.84 -1.73
N SER A 42 9.60 -11.67 -2.91
CA SER A 42 10.09 -12.31 -4.14
C SER A 42 11.35 -11.67 -4.73
N SER A 43 11.75 -10.49 -4.27
CA SER A 43 12.89 -9.73 -4.84
C SER A 43 13.82 -9.06 -3.83
N GLY A 44 13.35 -8.83 -2.59
CA GLY A 44 14.07 -8.04 -1.60
C GLY A 44 14.02 -6.53 -1.83
N GLU A 45 13.28 -6.03 -2.83
CA GLU A 45 13.09 -4.58 -3.03
C GLU A 45 12.32 -3.97 -1.86
N ALA A 46 12.77 -2.84 -1.34
CA ALA A 46 12.11 -2.16 -0.23
C ALA A 46 11.03 -1.17 -0.72
N LEU A 47 9.78 -1.38 -0.30
CA LEU A 47 8.64 -0.52 -0.60
C LEU A 47 8.07 0.13 0.69
N PRO A 48 7.75 1.43 0.70
CA PRO A 48 7.05 2.06 1.82
C PRO A 48 5.73 1.36 2.17
N VAL A 49 5.39 1.31 3.45
CA VAL A 49 4.17 0.63 3.93
C VAL A 49 2.88 1.41 3.67
N VAL A 50 2.99 2.67 3.21
CA VAL A 50 1.84 3.49 2.81
C VAL A 50 1.94 3.81 1.33
N GLY A 51 0.84 3.54 0.63
CA GLY A 51 0.60 3.92 -0.76
C GLY A 51 -0.66 4.76 -0.90
N LEU A 52 -0.95 5.16 -2.13
CA LEU A 52 -2.10 5.95 -2.54
C LEU A 52 -2.96 5.13 -3.50
N GLY A 53 -4.18 4.80 -3.06
CA GLY A 53 -5.21 4.25 -3.94
C GLY A 53 -5.98 5.37 -4.62
N THR A 54 -6.26 5.23 -5.91
CA THR A 54 -6.81 6.32 -6.74
C THR A 54 -8.30 6.18 -7.07
N TRP A 55 -8.93 5.10 -6.60
CA TRP A 55 -10.37 4.87 -6.75
C TRP A 55 -11.18 6.05 -6.20
N GLN A 56 -12.17 6.51 -6.97
CA GLN A 56 -13.03 7.68 -6.74
C GLN A 56 -12.34 9.06 -6.69
N THR A 57 -11.05 9.12 -6.37
CA THR A 57 -10.35 10.38 -6.07
C THR A 57 -9.64 10.99 -7.28
N PHE A 58 -9.23 10.18 -8.26
CA PHE A 58 -8.49 10.64 -9.44
C PHE A 58 -9.31 10.64 -10.74
N ASP A 59 -10.59 10.29 -10.70
CA ASP A 59 -11.49 10.38 -11.85
C ASP A 59 -12.06 11.80 -12.03
N VAL A 60 -11.16 12.79 -12.16
CA VAL A 60 -11.51 14.23 -12.11
C VAL A 60 -11.48 14.93 -13.47
N GLY A 61 -11.24 14.19 -14.55
CA GLY A 61 -11.20 14.76 -15.90
C GLY A 61 -10.14 15.85 -16.07
N SER A 62 -10.57 16.99 -16.59
CA SER A 62 -9.76 18.18 -16.86
C SER A 62 -9.98 19.31 -15.85
N ASP A 63 -10.67 19.07 -14.73
CA ASP A 63 -10.93 20.10 -13.73
C ASP A 63 -9.59 20.65 -13.16
N PRO A 64 -9.26 21.92 -13.38
CA PRO A 64 -7.96 22.47 -13.00
C PRO A 64 -7.78 22.59 -11.48
N VAL A 65 -8.86 22.79 -10.72
CA VAL A 65 -8.81 22.93 -9.26
C VAL A 65 -8.52 21.58 -8.64
N MET A 66 -9.29 20.56 -9.02
CA MET A 66 -9.11 19.19 -8.52
C MET A 66 -7.74 18.65 -8.90
N ARG A 67 -7.30 18.86 -10.14
CA ARG A 67 -5.97 18.42 -10.60
C ARG A 67 -4.84 19.09 -9.83
N LYS A 68 -4.94 20.40 -9.55
CA LYS A 68 -3.94 21.10 -8.71
C LYS A 68 -3.88 20.52 -7.30
N GLN A 69 -5.02 20.19 -6.70
CA GLN A 69 -5.06 19.54 -5.38
C GLN A 69 -4.43 18.14 -5.42
N LEU A 70 -4.74 17.33 -6.42
CA LEU A 70 -4.14 16.01 -6.59
C LEU A 70 -2.62 16.07 -6.83
N THR A 71 -2.13 17.08 -7.57
CA THR A 71 -0.70 17.33 -7.69
C THR A 71 -0.06 17.61 -6.33
N GLN A 72 -0.70 18.43 -5.48
CA GLN A 72 -0.21 18.68 -4.12
C GLN A 72 -0.19 17.41 -3.28
N VAL A 73 -1.21 16.55 -3.39
CA VAL A 73 -1.24 15.24 -2.71
C VAL A 73 -0.07 14.37 -3.13
N LEU A 74 0.23 14.27 -4.45
CA LEU A 74 1.37 13.49 -4.94
C LEU A 74 2.72 14.05 -4.45
N MET A 75 2.88 15.37 -4.47
CA MET A 75 4.08 16.02 -3.96
C MET A 75 4.28 15.77 -2.47
N GLU A 76 3.20 15.87 -1.68
CA GLU A 76 3.24 15.67 -0.24
C GLU A 76 3.48 14.20 0.12
N MET A 77 2.86 13.27 -0.60
CA MET A 77 3.11 11.84 -0.47
C MET A 77 4.60 11.53 -0.67
N LYS A 78 5.22 12.06 -1.74
CA LYS A 78 6.66 11.91 -1.96
C LYS A 78 7.48 12.55 -0.84
N ARG A 79 7.11 13.77 -0.40
CA ARG A 79 7.81 14.49 0.69
C ARG A 79 7.82 13.68 1.98
N LEU A 80 6.72 12.98 2.28
CA LEU A 80 6.57 12.09 3.44
C LEU A 80 7.15 10.67 3.21
N GLY A 81 7.71 10.39 2.02
CA GLY A 81 8.35 9.14 1.68
C GLY A 81 7.43 8.03 1.17
N GLY A 82 6.13 8.29 1.04
CA GLY A 82 5.19 7.35 0.39
C GLY A 82 5.55 7.18 -1.08
N ALA A 83 5.50 5.94 -1.58
CA ALA A 83 6.02 5.65 -2.91
C ALA A 83 5.22 4.63 -3.75
N MET A 84 3.99 4.26 -3.39
CA MET A 84 3.18 3.35 -4.21
C MET A 84 1.87 4.02 -4.67
N ILE A 85 1.60 4.03 -5.98
CA ILE A 85 0.32 4.47 -6.55
C ILE A 85 -0.43 3.24 -7.11
N ASP A 86 -1.65 3.00 -6.64
CA ASP A 86 -2.52 1.89 -7.07
C ASP A 86 -3.76 2.42 -7.80
N SER A 87 -3.89 2.05 -9.07
CA SER A 87 -4.98 2.46 -9.97
C SER A 87 -5.66 1.24 -10.64
N SER A 88 -6.59 1.49 -11.56
CA SER A 88 -7.22 0.46 -12.39
C SER A 88 -7.85 1.08 -13.63
N PRO A 89 -7.92 0.33 -14.76
CA PRO A 89 -8.68 0.76 -15.94
C PRO A 89 -10.18 0.94 -15.67
N MET A 90 -10.72 0.34 -14.60
CA MET A 90 -12.12 0.54 -14.22
C MET A 90 -12.38 1.85 -13.48
N TYR A 91 -11.34 2.62 -13.11
CA TYR A 91 -11.46 3.86 -12.33
C TYR A 91 -11.56 5.10 -13.23
N GLY A 92 -12.40 5.03 -14.27
CA GLY A 92 -12.63 6.13 -15.20
C GLY A 92 -11.33 6.69 -15.79
N ARG A 93 -11.07 7.98 -15.59
CA ARG A 93 -9.87 8.68 -16.07
C ARG A 93 -8.66 8.58 -15.14
N SER A 94 -8.75 7.84 -14.04
CA SER A 94 -7.72 7.83 -12.99
C SER A 94 -6.31 7.50 -13.51
N GLU A 95 -6.16 6.55 -14.42
CA GLU A 95 -4.82 6.17 -14.94
C GLU A 95 -4.17 7.31 -15.73
N SER A 96 -4.93 7.95 -16.61
CA SER A 96 -4.46 9.11 -17.39
C SER A 96 -4.15 10.29 -16.47
N VAL A 97 -5.01 10.57 -15.50
CA VAL A 97 -4.77 11.66 -14.53
C VAL A 97 -3.51 11.38 -13.72
N VAL A 98 -3.29 10.16 -13.23
CA VAL A 98 -2.03 9.80 -12.54
C VAL A 98 -0.82 10.04 -13.43
N GLY A 99 -0.84 9.54 -14.67
CA GLY A 99 0.27 9.71 -15.62
C GLY A 99 0.58 11.18 -15.88
N GLU A 100 -0.45 11.95 -16.25
CA GLU A 100 -0.32 13.38 -16.54
C GLU A 100 0.19 14.19 -15.34
N LEU A 101 -0.35 13.97 -14.14
CA LEU A 101 0.04 14.74 -12.95
C LEU A 101 1.45 14.38 -12.47
N THR A 102 1.82 13.10 -12.52
CA THR A 102 3.18 12.68 -12.14
C THR A 102 4.24 13.14 -13.14
N GLU A 103 3.92 13.19 -14.44
CA GLU A 103 4.79 13.79 -15.46
C GLU A 103 4.94 15.31 -15.22
N GLN A 104 3.83 16.05 -15.11
CA GLN A 104 3.84 17.49 -14.89
C GLN A 104 4.64 17.91 -13.65
N ALA A 105 4.53 17.13 -12.57
CA ALA A 105 5.23 17.40 -11.32
C ALA A 105 6.67 16.83 -11.29
N LYS A 106 7.15 16.19 -12.36
CA LYS A 106 8.47 15.52 -12.43
C LYS A 106 8.64 14.46 -11.33
N LEU A 107 7.58 13.69 -11.08
CA LEU A 107 7.51 12.66 -10.04
C LEU A 107 7.45 11.24 -10.60
N LYS A 108 7.46 11.08 -11.92
CA LYS A 108 7.29 9.80 -12.60
C LYS A 108 8.22 8.68 -12.11
N ASP A 109 9.50 8.99 -11.89
CA ASP A 109 10.47 8.00 -11.40
C ASP A 109 10.50 7.85 -9.87
N SER A 110 9.59 8.54 -9.17
CA SER A 110 9.55 8.55 -7.69
C SER A 110 8.59 7.51 -7.12
N PHE A 111 7.79 6.85 -7.95
CA PHE A 111 6.73 5.96 -7.51
C PHE A 111 6.86 4.56 -8.11
N PHE A 112 6.39 3.60 -7.33
CA PHE A 112 6.01 2.26 -7.71
C PHE A 112 4.56 2.29 -8.19
N TYR A 113 4.32 1.89 -9.44
CA TYR A 113 3.02 1.93 -10.08
C TYR A 113 2.38 0.55 -10.09
N ALA A 114 1.17 0.46 -9.56
CA ALA A 114 0.32 -0.71 -9.65
C ALA A 114 -0.94 -0.38 -10.45
N THR A 115 -1.24 -1.21 -11.45
CA THR A 115 -2.55 -1.20 -12.10
C THR A 115 -3.06 -2.62 -12.30
N LYS A 116 -4.17 -2.78 -13.02
CA LYS A 116 -4.95 -4.00 -13.07
C LYS A 116 -5.43 -4.33 -14.47
N VAL A 117 -5.84 -5.57 -14.67
CA VAL A 117 -6.65 -6.03 -15.80
C VAL A 117 -8.01 -6.48 -15.30
N TRP A 118 -9.08 -6.05 -15.96
CA TRP A 118 -10.48 -6.28 -15.60
C TRP A 118 -11.33 -6.46 -16.85
N ILE A 119 -11.01 -7.46 -17.68
CA ILE A 119 -11.78 -7.79 -18.88
C ILE A 119 -11.62 -9.27 -19.22
N ASN A 120 -12.55 -9.86 -19.97
CA ASN A 120 -12.42 -11.24 -20.44
C ASN A 120 -11.67 -11.29 -21.78
N GLY A 121 -10.94 -12.37 -22.01
CA GLY A 121 -10.24 -12.64 -23.27
C GLY A 121 -8.79 -12.16 -23.25
N ARG A 122 -7.89 -12.99 -23.78
CA ARG A 122 -6.44 -12.75 -23.78
C ARG A 122 -6.07 -11.48 -24.55
N GLU A 123 -6.54 -11.35 -25.79
CA GLU A 123 -6.17 -10.24 -26.68
C GLU A 123 -6.65 -8.90 -26.13
N GLU A 124 -7.90 -8.87 -25.65
CA GLU A 124 -8.50 -7.68 -25.07
C GLU A 124 -7.86 -7.32 -23.72
N GLY A 125 -7.48 -8.32 -22.91
CA GLY A 125 -6.68 -8.10 -21.71
C GLY A 125 -5.31 -7.51 -22.01
N ILE A 126 -4.60 -8.04 -23.01
CA ILE A 126 -3.32 -7.51 -23.49
C ILE A 126 -3.48 -6.05 -23.95
N ARG A 127 -4.54 -5.75 -24.72
CA ARG A 127 -4.85 -4.39 -25.19
C ARG A 127 -5.07 -3.44 -24.01
N GLN A 128 -5.93 -3.82 -23.07
CA GLN A 128 -6.24 -3.02 -21.88
C GLN A 128 -5.00 -2.77 -21.01
N MET A 129 -4.17 -3.78 -20.79
CA MET A 129 -2.95 -3.64 -19.99
C MET A 129 -1.92 -2.72 -20.65
N ASN A 130 -1.71 -2.84 -21.97
CA ASN A 130 -0.84 -1.93 -22.73
C ASN A 130 -1.37 -0.48 -22.68
N GLU A 131 -2.68 -0.29 -22.84
CA GLU A 131 -3.31 1.01 -22.73
C GLU A 131 -3.14 1.62 -21.32
N SER A 132 -3.27 0.80 -20.28
CA SER A 132 -3.05 1.21 -18.88
C SER A 132 -1.62 1.69 -18.66
N MET A 133 -0.61 0.93 -19.14
CA MET A 133 0.80 1.30 -19.08
C MET A 133 1.09 2.61 -19.81
N PHE A 134 0.50 2.78 -20.99
CA PHE A 134 0.60 4.01 -21.77
C PHE A 134 -0.01 5.21 -21.02
N ARG A 135 -1.24 5.08 -20.52
CA ARG A 135 -1.97 6.15 -19.79
C ARG A 135 -1.23 6.60 -18.53
N MET A 136 -0.67 5.65 -17.78
CA MET A 136 0.12 5.96 -16.58
C MET A 136 1.56 6.37 -16.91
N GLY A 137 1.97 6.24 -18.17
CA GLY A 137 3.32 6.57 -18.64
C GLY A 137 4.42 5.63 -18.14
N LYS A 138 4.09 4.45 -17.61
CA LYS A 138 5.06 3.56 -16.95
C LYS A 138 5.27 2.26 -17.73
N MET A 139 6.48 2.10 -18.28
CA MET A 139 6.96 0.89 -18.94
C MET A 139 8.45 0.66 -18.60
N PRO A 140 8.85 -0.50 -18.05
CA PRO A 140 7.99 -1.60 -17.60
C PRO A 140 7.09 -1.18 -16.42
N MET A 141 5.90 -1.78 -16.32
CA MET A 141 5.00 -1.56 -15.18
C MET A 141 5.54 -2.23 -13.93
N ASP A 142 5.44 -1.60 -12.76
CA ASP A 142 5.96 -2.21 -11.54
C ASP A 142 5.08 -3.40 -11.12
N LEU A 143 3.77 -3.22 -11.01
CA LEU A 143 2.86 -4.30 -10.64
C LEU A 143 1.60 -4.30 -11.53
N MET A 144 1.32 -5.46 -12.14
CA MET A 144 0.05 -5.72 -12.83
C MET A 144 -0.75 -6.78 -12.08
N GLN A 145 -2.02 -6.48 -11.77
CA GLN A 145 -2.88 -7.36 -10.96
C GLN A 145 -4.15 -7.77 -11.70
N ILE A 146 -4.60 -9.00 -11.47
CA ILE A 146 -5.89 -9.48 -12.02
C ILE A 146 -7.02 -9.02 -11.10
N HIS A 147 -7.88 -8.13 -11.60
CA HIS A 147 -8.93 -7.47 -10.82
C HIS A 147 -10.17 -8.33 -10.70
N ASN A 148 -10.70 -8.44 -9.47
CA ASN A 148 -11.94 -9.16 -9.15
C ASN A 148 -11.93 -10.60 -9.66
N LEU A 149 -10.73 -11.15 -9.88
CA LEU A 149 -10.48 -12.48 -10.45
C LEU A 149 -11.15 -12.71 -11.82
N VAL A 150 -11.46 -11.64 -12.56
CA VAL A 150 -12.03 -11.73 -13.91
C VAL A 150 -11.01 -12.40 -14.82
N ASP A 151 -11.42 -13.50 -15.45
CA ASP A 151 -10.63 -14.30 -16.39
C ASP A 151 -9.19 -14.60 -15.90
N TRP A 152 -9.08 -14.93 -14.61
CA TRP A 152 -7.78 -14.99 -13.95
C TRP A 152 -6.86 -16.06 -14.54
N GLU A 153 -7.39 -17.17 -15.05
CA GLU A 153 -6.59 -18.24 -15.65
C GLU A 153 -5.87 -17.77 -16.91
N THR A 154 -6.58 -17.02 -17.75
CA THR A 154 -6.05 -16.44 -19.00
C THR A 154 -5.01 -15.37 -18.70
N HIS A 155 -5.36 -14.41 -17.84
CA HIS A 155 -4.46 -13.30 -17.53
C HIS A 155 -3.25 -13.76 -16.74
N HIS A 156 -3.39 -14.74 -15.84
CA HIS A 156 -2.26 -15.27 -15.09
C HIS A 156 -1.17 -15.82 -16.01
N LYS A 157 -1.55 -16.58 -17.06
CA LYS A 157 -0.59 -17.09 -18.05
C LYS A 157 0.15 -15.93 -18.74
N THR A 158 -0.59 -14.93 -19.19
CA THR A 158 -0.05 -13.73 -19.85
C THR A 158 0.89 -12.95 -18.92
N LEU A 159 0.52 -12.73 -17.66
CA LEU A 159 1.35 -12.00 -16.69
C LEU A 159 2.63 -12.75 -16.34
N ARG A 160 2.64 -14.09 -16.34
CA ARG A 160 3.88 -14.87 -16.18
C ARG A 160 4.83 -14.65 -17.35
N GLU A 161 4.32 -14.72 -18.59
CA GLU A 161 5.09 -14.46 -19.80
C GLU A 161 5.64 -13.03 -19.78
N TRP A 162 4.81 -12.03 -19.48
CA TRP A 162 5.22 -10.62 -19.43
C TRP A 162 6.27 -10.33 -18.35
N LYS A 163 6.20 -11.02 -17.21
CA LYS A 163 7.23 -10.90 -16.18
C LYS A 163 8.55 -11.50 -16.66
N ALA A 164 8.52 -12.67 -17.32
CA ALA A 164 9.71 -13.28 -17.90
C ALA A 164 10.34 -12.42 -19.01
N GLU A 165 9.52 -11.72 -19.79
CA GLU A 165 9.93 -10.76 -20.81
C GLU A 165 10.35 -9.39 -20.24
N GLY A 166 10.17 -9.15 -18.94
CA GLY A 166 10.49 -7.88 -18.30
C GLY A 166 9.52 -6.73 -18.60
N LYS A 167 8.35 -6.98 -19.21
CA LYS A 167 7.30 -5.96 -19.44
C LYS A 167 6.64 -5.49 -18.15
N ILE A 168 6.58 -6.37 -17.16
CA ILE A 168 6.14 -6.06 -15.79
C ILE A 168 7.18 -6.58 -14.79
N ARG A 169 7.32 -5.93 -13.65
CA ARG A 169 8.25 -6.38 -12.59
C ARG A 169 7.60 -7.40 -11.66
N TYR A 170 6.32 -7.22 -11.34
CA TYR A 170 5.55 -8.05 -10.42
C TYR A 170 4.16 -8.37 -10.95
N ARG A 171 3.64 -9.54 -10.55
CA ARG A 171 2.26 -9.98 -10.86
C ARG A 171 1.46 -10.23 -9.58
N GLY A 172 0.17 -9.95 -9.62
CA GLY A 172 -0.70 -10.20 -8.47
C GLY A 172 -2.15 -10.49 -8.80
N PHE A 173 -2.92 -10.77 -7.74
CA PHE A 173 -4.37 -10.91 -7.78
C PHE A 173 -5.01 -9.91 -6.82
N THR A 174 -6.20 -9.41 -7.14
CA THR A 174 -6.90 -8.49 -6.25
C THR A 174 -8.41 -8.70 -6.21
N HIS A 175 -8.99 -8.55 -5.02
CA HIS A 175 -10.43 -8.49 -4.79
C HIS A 175 -10.74 -7.59 -3.58
N TYR A 176 -11.95 -7.06 -3.44
CA TYR A 176 -12.31 -6.13 -2.35
C TYR A 176 -13.35 -6.66 -1.36
N THR A 177 -13.64 -7.97 -1.40
CA THR A 177 -14.72 -8.59 -0.61
C THR A 177 -14.24 -9.84 0.13
N ASP A 178 -14.79 -10.04 1.33
CA ASP A 178 -14.52 -11.21 2.18
C ASP A 178 -14.87 -12.54 1.51
N SER A 179 -15.94 -12.55 0.71
CA SER A 179 -16.40 -13.75 -0.02
C SER A 179 -15.34 -14.34 -0.94
N SER A 180 -14.41 -13.51 -1.42
CA SER A 180 -13.36 -13.93 -2.34
C SER A 180 -12.07 -14.39 -1.63
N HIS A 181 -11.95 -14.23 -0.31
CA HIS A 181 -10.72 -14.56 0.42
C HIS A 181 -10.38 -16.05 0.34
N LYS A 182 -11.37 -16.95 0.34
CA LYS A 182 -11.13 -18.40 0.17
C LYS A 182 -10.53 -18.72 -1.21
N THR A 183 -10.95 -18.01 -2.24
CA THR A 183 -10.39 -18.17 -3.60
C THR A 183 -8.99 -17.58 -3.67
N LEU A 184 -8.77 -16.38 -3.10
CA LEU A 184 -7.44 -15.77 -3.02
C LEU A 184 -6.45 -16.67 -2.26
N GLU A 185 -6.86 -17.30 -1.16
CA GLU A 185 -6.02 -18.23 -0.40
C GLU A 185 -5.55 -19.39 -1.28
N LYS A 186 -6.48 -20.01 -2.03
CA LYS A 186 -6.14 -21.08 -2.99
C LYS A 186 -5.15 -20.59 -4.04
N LEU A 187 -5.38 -19.41 -4.62
CA LEU A 187 -4.50 -18.84 -5.65
C LEU A 187 -3.12 -18.50 -5.11
N VAL A 188 -3.00 -17.99 -3.89
CA VAL A 188 -1.72 -17.76 -3.22
C VAL A 188 -0.93 -19.07 -3.12
N ARG A 189 -1.56 -20.14 -2.63
CA ARG A 189 -0.91 -21.44 -2.46
C ARG A 189 -0.58 -22.13 -3.79
N GLN A 190 -1.42 -22.00 -4.81
CA GLN A 190 -1.29 -22.73 -6.08
C GLN A 190 -0.45 -21.99 -7.12
N GLN A 191 -0.52 -20.66 -7.16
CA GLN A 191 0.03 -19.85 -8.25
C GLN A 191 1.21 -18.97 -7.83
N ASN A 192 1.51 -18.91 -6.52
CA ASN A 192 2.59 -18.16 -5.90
C ASN A 192 2.84 -16.79 -6.56
N PRO A 193 1.86 -15.87 -6.56
CA PRO A 193 2.01 -14.53 -7.11
C PRO A 193 3.01 -13.70 -6.28
N ASP A 194 3.51 -12.59 -6.81
CA ASP A 194 4.36 -11.67 -6.03
C ASP A 194 3.56 -10.91 -4.98
N PHE A 195 2.33 -10.53 -5.36
CA PHE A 195 1.41 -9.79 -4.52
C PHE A 195 0.00 -10.36 -4.53
N VAL A 196 -0.70 -10.18 -3.43
CA VAL A 196 -2.16 -10.25 -3.39
C VAL A 196 -2.71 -9.01 -2.68
N GLN A 197 -3.77 -8.44 -3.24
CA GLN A 197 -4.44 -7.28 -2.68
C GLN A 197 -5.86 -7.63 -2.25
N PHE A 198 -6.23 -7.30 -1.01
CA PHE A 198 -7.57 -7.60 -0.48
C PHE A 198 -8.05 -6.63 0.58
N ASN A 199 -9.35 -6.64 0.88
CA ASN A 199 -9.94 -5.81 1.92
C ASN A 199 -9.55 -6.35 3.30
N TYR A 200 -9.07 -5.44 4.15
CA TYR A 200 -8.80 -5.73 5.55
C TYR A 200 -8.87 -4.44 6.36
N SER A 201 -9.59 -4.47 7.48
CA SER A 201 -9.69 -3.35 8.40
C SER A 201 -10.13 -3.85 9.77
N MET A 202 -10.17 -2.97 10.78
CA MET A 202 -10.77 -3.35 12.07
C MET A 202 -12.24 -3.79 11.93
N ALA A 203 -12.93 -3.37 10.88
CA ALA A 203 -14.31 -3.77 10.60
C ALA A 203 -14.41 -5.03 9.69
N GLU A 204 -13.38 -5.33 8.91
CA GLU A 204 -13.37 -6.41 7.89
C GLU A 204 -12.16 -7.33 8.16
N ARG A 205 -12.33 -8.27 9.10
CA ARG A 205 -11.23 -9.10 9.65
C ARG A 205 -11.15 -10.51 9.07
N ASN A 206 -11.93 -10.83 8.04
CA ASN A 206 -12.03 -12.20 7.53
C ASN A 206 -10.69 -12.77 7.02
N ALA A 207 -9.79 -11.91 6.53
CA ALA A 207 -8.47 -12.30 6.05
C ALA A 207 -7.57 -12.94 7.12
N GLU A 208 -7.76 -12.60 8.41
CA GLU A 208 -7.00 -13.15 9.55
C GLU A 208 -7.20 -14.65 9.72
N LYS A 209 -8.34 -15.19 9.26
CA LYS A 209 -8.66 -16.61 9.48
C LYS A 209 -7.68 -17.54 8.78
N ARG A 210 -7.25 -17.19 7.56
CA ARG A 210 -6.48 -18.08 6.67
C ARG A 210 -5.64 -17.35 5.62
N LEU A 211 -6.14 -16.26 5.04
CA LEU A 211 -5.51 -15.62 3.88
C LEU A 211 -4.17 -14.98 4.25
N LEU A 212 -4.10 -14.27 5.38
CA LEU A 212 -2.86 -13.65 5.84
C LEU A 212 -1.78 -14.70 6.14
N ASP A 213 -2.14 -15.80 6.80
CA ASP A 213 -1.22 -16.91 7.06
C ASP A 213 -0.75 -17.57 5.76
N ALA A 214 -1.65 -17.80 4.80
CA ALA A 214 -1.25 -18.31 3.50
C ALA A 214 -0.25 -17.40 2.77
N CYS A 215 -0.42 -16.07 2.86
CA CYS A 215 0.53 -15.13 2.27
C CYS A 215 1.89 -15.20 2.98
N LYS A 216 1.89 -15.31 4.30
CA LYS A 216 3.11 -15.46 5.10
C LYS A 216 3.84 -16.76 4.77
N ASP A 217 3.14 -17.89 4.74
CA ASP A 217 3.69 -19.22 4.44
C ASP A 217 4.34 -19.26 3.06
N MET A 218 3.70 -18.65 2.07
CA MET A 218 4.13 -18.68 0.67
C MET A 218 5.12 -17.56 0.31
N GLY A 219 5.38 -16.62 1.22
CA GLY A 219 6.21 -15.45 0.92
C GLY A 219 5.57 -14.54 -0.14
N VAL A 220 4.28 -14.25 -0.02
CA VAL A 220 3.55 -13.35 -0.94
C VAL A 220 3.36 -11.97 -0.30
N GLY A 221 3.67 -10.91 -1.05
CA GLY A 221 3.44 -9.54 -0.62
C GLY A 221 1.94 -9.23 -0.45
N VAL A 222 1.58 -8.51 0.61
CA VAL A 222 0.18 -8.17 0.90
C VAL A 222 -0.03 -6.67 0.73
N ILE A 223 -1.05 -6.31 -0.06
CA ILE A 223 -1.55 -4.93 -0.17
C ILE A 223 -2.97 -4.88 0.39
N ILE A 224 -3.24 -3.98 1.33
CA ILE A 224 -4.56 -3.84 1.92
C ILE A 224 -5.35 -2.76 1.19
N ASN A 225 -6.47 -3.14 0.56
CA ASN A 225 -7.48 -2.18 0.12
C ASN A 225 -8.51 -1.96 1.25
N ARG A 226 -9.24 -0.85 1.16
CA ARG A 226 -10.27 -0.44 2.15
C ARG A 226 -9.79 -0.51 3.62
N PRO A 227 -8.60 0.01 3.98
CA PRO A 227 -8.05 -0.08 5.35
C PRO A 227 -8.93 0.57 6.43
N TYR A 228 -9.86 1.46 6.02
CA TYR A 228 -10.82 2.14 6.88
C TYR A 228 -12.29 1.77 6.58
N GLY A 229 -12.53 0.61 5.96
CA GLY A 229 -13.88 0.12 5.61
C GLY A 229 -14.60 1.03 4.61
N GLY A 230 -13.87 1.63 3.66
CA GLY A 230 -14.41 2.63 2.74
C GLY A 230 -14.75 3.98 3.39
N GLY A 231 -14.15 4.28 4.55
CA GLY A 231 -14.36 5.53 5.29
C GLY A 231 -15.43 5.44 6.39
N ALA A 232 -16.22 4.36 6.42
CA ALA A 232 -17.27 4.13 7.43
C ALA A 232 -16.74 4.18 8.88
N MET A 233 -15.48 3.81 9.09
CA MET A 233 -14.85 3.86 10.41
C MET A 233 -14.69 5.28 10.96
N PHE A 234 -14.44 6.28 10.10
CA PHE A 234 -14.34 7.68 10.54
C PHE A 234 -15.67 8.20 11.09
N GLY A 235 -16.80 7.75 10.53
CA GLY A 235 -18.13 8.07 11.04
C GLY A 235 -18.34 7.62 12.49
N LYS A 236 -17.75 6.47 12.90
CA LYS A 236 -17.89 5.92 14.26
C LYS A 236 -17.14 6.70 15.33
N VAL A 237 -16.14 7.50 14.93
CA VAL A 237 -15.28 8.28 15.83
C VAL A 237 -15.44 9.79 15.66
N LYS A 238 -16.26 10.23 14.69
CA LYS A 238 -16.52 11.65 14.44
C LYS A 238 -17.06 12.34 15.70
N GLY A 239 -16.43 13.44 16.09
CA GLY A 239 -16.83 14.24 17.25
C GLY A 239 -16.51 13.62 18.61
N LYS A 240 -15.82 12.47 18.65
CA LYS A 240 -15.29 11.92 19.91
C LYS A 240 -13.95 12.56 20.21
N GLU A 241 -13.71 12.89 21.48
CA GLU A 241 -12.40 13.34 21.91
C GLU A 241 -11.35 12.25 21.70
N LEU A 242 -10.15 12.67 21.29
CA LEU A 242 -9.01 11.76 21.27
C LEU A 242 -8.72 11.33 22.72
N PRO A 243 -8.47 10.04 22.97
CA PRO A 243 -7.99 9.60 24.28
C PRO A 243 -6.75 10.38 24.70
N GLU A 244 -6.56 10.62 26.01
CA GLU A 244 -5.42 11.39 26.53
C GLU A 244 -4.06 10.85 26.07
N TRP A 245 -3.94 9.53 25.87
CA TRP A 245 -2.71 8.90 25.39
C TRP A 245 -2.40 9.16 23.90
N CYS A 246 -3.35 9.73 23.13
CA CYS A 246 -3.16 10.10 21.72
C CYS A 246 -2.87 11.59 21.52
N LYS A 247 -2.97 12.41 22.57
CA LYS A 247 -2.78 13.87 22.50
C LYS A 247 -1.30 14.25 22.59
#